data_AF-A0A845ZQ32-F1
#
_entry.id   AF-A0A845ZQ32-F1
#
_cell.length_a   1.000
_cell.length_b   1.000
_cell.length_c   1.000
_cell.angle_alpha   90.00
_cell.angle_beta   90.00
_cell.angle_gamma   90.00
#
_symmetry.space_group_name_H-M   'P 1'
#
loop_
_entity.id
_entity.type
_entity.pdbx_description
1 polymer ?
#
loop_
_entity_poly.entity_id
_entity_poly.type
_entity_poly.pdbx_seq_one_letter_code
_entity_poly.pdbx_strand_id
1 'polypeptide(L)'
;MRTAYQYRLRLTKLQVMEIERWLDMLRHQYNYLLADRFSWYEQNRCSINSCPLICHLPELRNNPNYFSQKKTLPQLKKDRHWYKAIHANVLQDCVKKVDLAFKRFIKGDSNGKRSGKPRFK
;
A
#
# COMPACT_ATOMS: atom_id res chain seq x y z
N MET A 1 35.36 0.32 -27.22
CA MET A 1 34.72 1.57 -26.76
C MET A 1 33.24 1.26 -26.49
N ARG A 2 32.75 1.29 -25.24
CA ARG A 2 31.30 1.10 -24.97
C ARG A 2 30.62 2.46 -25.08
N THR A 3 29.90 2.68 -26.18
CA THR A 3 29.06 3.88 -26.35
C THR A 3 27.83 3.76 -25.46
N ALA A 4 27.79 4.53 -24.37
CA ALA A 4 26.63 4.63 -23.50
C ALA A 4 25.60 5.60 -24.13
N TYR A 5 24.82 5.11 -25.10
CA TYR A 5 23.74 5.90 -25.68
C TYR A 5 22.63 6.13 -24.65
N GLN A 6 22.32 7.40 -24.38
CA GLN A 6 21.19 7.78 -23.54
C GLN A 6 19.97 8.04 -24.43
N TYR A 7 18.90 7.27 -24.21
CA TYR A 7 17.64 7.45 -24.90
C TYR A 7 16.62 8.08 -23.97
N ARG A 8 15.96 9.14 -24.43
CA ARG A 8 14.82 9.72 -23.73
C ARG A 8 13.54 9.07 -24.23
N LEU A 9 12.76 8.48 -23.34
CA LEU A 9 11.43 7.99 -23.66
C LEU A 9 10.52 9.17 -24.04
N ARG A 10 10.04 9.20 -25.28
CA ARG A 10 9.05 10.16 -25.76
C ARG A 10 7.74 9.43 -26.01
N LEU A 11 6.79 9.64 -25.11
CA LEU A 11 5.49 8.98 -25.15
C LEU A 11 4.56 9.69 -26.14
N THR A 12 3.69 8.92 -26.79
CA THR A 12 2.56 9.48 -27.54
C THR A 12 1.46 9.93 -26.57
N LYS A 13 0.55 10.80 -27.02
CA LYS A 13 -0.57 11.27 -26.19
C LYS A 13 -1.39 10.11 -25.60
N LEU A 14 -1.66 9.08 -26.41
CA LEU A 14 -2.39 7.89 -25.96
C LEU A 14 -1.64 7.11 -24.88
N GLN A 15 -0.31 6.99 -25.00
CA GLN A 15 0.51 6.31 -23.99
C GLN A 15 0.54 7.08 -22.67
N VAL A 16 0.62 8.41 -22.72
CA VAL A 16 0.57 9.26 -21.51
C VAL A 16 -0.75 9.04 -20.78
N MET A 17 -1.87 9.11 -21.48
CA MET A 17 -3.20 8.90 -20.88
C MET A 17 -3.32 7.53 -20.22
N GLU A 18 -2.81 6.47 -20.85
CA GLU A 18 -2.89 5.12 -20.29
C GLU A 18 -2.01 4.96 -19.05
N ILE A 19 -0.81 5.54 -19.05
CA ILE A 19 0.08 5.52 -17.88
C ILE A 19 -0.53 6.31 -16.72
N GLU A 20 -1.08 7.50 -16.98
CA GLU A 20 -1.76 8.30 -15.97
C GLU A 20 -2.95 7.55 -15.36
N ARG A 21 -3.75 6.89 -16.20
CA ARG A 21 -4.84 6.02 -15.74
C ARG A 21 -4.33 4.92 -14.81
N TRP A 22 -3.23 4.26 -15.16
CA TRP A 22 -2.64 3.22 -14.30
C TRP A 22 -2.11 3.78 -12.98
N LEU A 23 -1.42 4.93 -13.02
CA LEU A 23 -0.91 5.59 -11.83
C LEU A 23 -2.04 5.96 -10.86
N ASP A 24 -3.16 6.43 -11.38
CA ASP A 24 -4.33 6.75 -10.57
C ASP A 24 -4.94 5.52 -9.88
N MET A 25 -5.12 4.43 -10.64
CA MET A 25 -5.60 3.15 -10.09
C MET A 25 -4.64 2.59 -9.01
N LEU A 26 -3.32 2.76 -9.19
CA LEU A 26 -2.32 2.36 -8.19
C LEU A 26 -2.35 3.25 -6.96
N ARG A 27 -2.54 4.57 -7.12
CA ARG A 27 -2.71 5.52 -6.02
C ARG A 27 -3.90 5.14 -5.14
N HIS A 28 -5.05 4.83 -5.75
CA HIS A 28 -6.23 4.39 -5.01
C HIS A 28 -5.98 3.07 -4.27
N GLN A 29 -5.37 2.09 -4.94
CA GLN A 29 -5.06 0.80 -4.32
C GLN A 29 -4.07 0.94 -3.16
N TYR A 30 -3.06 1.80 -3.32
CA TYR A 30 -2.07 2.10 -2.28
C TYR A 30 -2.75 2.65 -1.03
N ASN A 31 -3.59 3.68 -1.19
CA ASN A 31 -4.29 4.31 -0.06
C ASN A 31 -5.28 3.35 0.60
N TYR A 32 -5.98 2.51 -0.17
CA TYR A 32 -6.88 1.48 0.37
C TYR A 32 -6.14 0.48 1.28
N LEU A 33 -5.03 -0.09 0.79
CA LEU A 33 -4.24 -1.06 1.55
C LEU A 33 -3.58 -0.43 2.78
N LEU A 34 -3.21 0.84 2.69
CA LEU A 34 -2.62 1.56 3.80
C LEU A 34 -3.67 1.87 4.87
N ALA A 35 -4.89 2.26 4.47
CA ALA A 35 -6.01 2.45 5.38
C ALA A 35 -6.38 1.17 6.14
N ASP A 36 -6.39 0.02 5.45
CA ASP A 36 -6.60 -1.29 6.07
C ASP A 36 -5.60 -1.58 7.20
N ARG A 37 -4.31 -1.27 6.98
CA ARG A 37 -3.27 -1.41 8.00
C ARG A 37 -3.44 -0.44 9.16
N PHE A 38 -3.82 0.81 8.88
CA PHE A 38 -4.09 1.78 9.93
C PHE A 38 -5.29 1.39 10.78
N SER A 39 -6.38 0.93 10.16
CA SER A 39 -7.56 0.43 10.87
C SER A 39 -7.18 -0.71 11.81
N TRP A 40 -6.41 -1.69 11.33
CA TRP A 40 -5.92 -2.77 12.17
C TRP A 40 -5.04 -2.25 13.32
N TYR A 41 -4.09 -1.37 13.02
CA TYR A 41 -3.16 -0.82 14.02
C TYR A 41 -3.87 0.00 15.10
N GLU A 42 -4.87 0.80 14.74
CA GLU A 42 -5.63 1.61 15.69
C GLU A 42 -6.55 0.73 16.57
N GLN A 43 -7.17 -0.30 15.99
CA GLN A 43 -8.04 -1.23 16.74
C GLN A 43 -7.28 -2.16 17.69
N ASN A 44 -6.06 -2.55 17.32
CA ASN A 44 -5.26 -3.51 18.11
C ASN A 44 -4.30 -2.83 19.09
N ARG A 45 -4.21 -1.49 19.07
CA ARG A 45 -3.36 -0.75 20.00
C ARG A 45 -4.18 -0.30 21.21
N CYS A 46 -4.12 -1.07 22.30
CA CYS A 46 -4.53 -0.58 23.62
C CYS A 46 -3.33 -0.08 24.41
N SER A 47 -3.52 0.99 25.19
CA SER A 47 -2.60 1.34 26.26
C SER A 47 -2.62 0.24 27.32
N ILE A 48 -1.44 -0.08 27.88
CA ILE A 48 -1.25 -1.17 28.87
C ILE A 48 -2.24 -1.06 30.04
N ASN A 49 -2.69 0.16 30.38
CA ASN A 49 -3.53 0.45 31.53
C ASN A 49 -5.01 0.74 31.17
N SER A 50 -5.47 0.38 29.97
CA SER A 50 -6.74 0.91 29.42
C SER A 50 -7.73 -0.15 28.92
N CYS A 51 -7.64 -1.39 29.40
CA CYS A 51 -8.68 -2.38 29.14
C CYS A 51 -9.48 -2.65 30.43
N PRO A 52 -10.49 -1.83 30.78
CA PRO A 52 -11.52 -2.30 31.69
C PRO A 52 -12.32 -3.34 30.90
N LEU A 53 -12.03 -4.62 31.13
CA LEU A 53 -12.69 -5.78 30.51
C LEU A 53 -14.16 -5.88 30.93
N ILE A 54 -14.97 -4.89 30.55
CA ILE A 54 -16.41 -4.80 30.81
C ILE A 54 -17.21 -5.23 29.56
N CYS A 55 -16.54 -5.48 28.42
CA CYS A 55 -17.18 -5.83 27.16
C CYS A 55 -16.58 -7.08 26.50
N HIS A 56 -17.39 -7.73 25.66
CA HIS A 56 -16.95 -8.83 24.80
C HIS A 56 -15.98 -8.30 23.73
N LEU A 57 -14.78 -8.87 23.70
CA LEU A 57 -13.79 -8.57 22.66
C LEU A 57 -14.19 -9.28 21.36
N PRO A 58 -14.25 -8.58 20.21
CA PRO A 58 -14.46 -9.23 18.93
C PRO A 58 -13.28 -10.14 18.58
N GLU A 59 -13.50 -11.09 17.65
CA GLU A 59 -12.41 -11.93 17.15
C GLU A 59 -11.28 -11.06 16.58
N LEU A 60 -10.08 -11.29 17.10
CA LEU A 60 -8.88 -10.56 16.69
C LEU A 60 -8.52 -10.91 15.25
N ARG A 61 -8.66 -9.91 14.36
CA ARG A 61 -8.22 -10.04 12.98
C ARG A 61 -6.69 -10.15 12.91
N ASN A 62 -6.20 -11.06 12.05
CA ASN A 62 -4.78 -11.17 11.74
C ASN A 62 -4.20 -9.89 11.12
N ASN A 63 -2.94 -9.57 11.46
CA ASN A 63 -2.23 -8.39 10.95
C ASN A 63 -2.18 -8.40 9.40
N PRO A 64 -2.68 -7.34 8.73
CA PRO A 64 -2.58 -7.18 7.28
C PRO A 64 -1.13 -6.88 6.82
N ASN A 65 -0.28 -7.90 6.87
CA ASN A 65 1.10 -7.85 6.42
C ASN A 65 1.22 -7.91 4.88
N TYR A 66 2.46 -7.76 4.36
CA TYR A 66 2.74 -7.84 2.92
C TYR A 66 2.15 -9.10 2.25
N PHE A 67 2.31 -10.28 2.84
CA PHE A 67 1.87 -11.53 2.24
C PHE A 67 0.34 -11.64 2.19
N SER A 68 -0.34 -11.26 3.27
CA SER A 68 -1.81 -11.28 3.34
C SER A 68 -2.45 -10.34 2.30
N GLN A 69 -1.95 -9.11 2.19
CA GLN A 69 -2.44 -8.15 1.19
C GLN A 69 -2.01 -8.51 -0.25
N LYS A 70 -0.85 -9.15 -0.43
CA LYS A 70 -0.46 -9.69 -1.74
C LYS A 70 -1.40 -10.81 -2.21
N LYS A 71 -1.86 -11.65 -1.27
CA LYS A 71 -2.79 -12.76 -1.55
C LYS A 71 -4.17 -12.29 -2.02
N THR A 72 -4.57 -11.04 -1.75
CA THR A 72 -5.86 -10.50 -2.19
C THR A 72 -5.84 -10.00 -3.65
N LEU A 73 -4.65 -9.81 -4.25
CA LEU A 73 -4.52 -9.27 -5.61
C LEU A 73 -5.22 -10.08 -6.71
N PRO A 74 -5.21 -11.44 -6.69
CA PRO A 74 -5.98 -12.21 -7.65
C PRO A 74 -7.48 -11.94 -7.55
N GLN A 75 -8.01 -11.84 -6.33
CA GLN A 75 -9.41 -11.52 -6.09
C GLN A 75 -9.74 -10.08 -6.53
N LEU A 76 -8.85 -9.12 -6.26
CA LEU A 76 -8.99 -7.75 -6.76
C LEU A 76 -9.18 -7.69 -8.28
N LYS A 77 -8.44 -8.50 -9.06
CA LYS A 77 -8.60 -8.56 -10.53
C LYS A 77 -9.89 -9.24 -10.97
N LYS A 78 -10.49 -10.09 -10.13
CA LYS A 78 -11.82 -10.66 -10.36
C LYS A 78 -12.90 -9.62 -10.07
N ASP A 79 -12.84 -8.96 -8.93
CA ASP A 79 -13.87 -8.00 -8.52
C ASP A 79 -13.81 -6.70 -9.34
N ARG A 80 -12.60 -6.29 -9.74
CA ARG A 80 -12.35 -5.05 -10.48
C ARG A 80 -11.59 -5.34 -11.76
N HIS A 81 -12.30 -5.76 -12.79
CA HIS A 81 -11.71 -6.23 -14.04
C HIS A 81 -10.77 -5.21 -14.71
N TRP A 82 -10.97 -3.90 -14.52
CA TRP A 82 -10.07 -2.88 -15.06
C TRP A 82 -8.64 -2.95 -14.50
N TYR A 83 -8.42 -3.55 -13.33
CA TYR A 83 -7.07 -3.84 -12.80
C TYR A 83 -6.33 -4.94 -13.58
N LYS A 84 -7.01 -5.69 -14.47
CA LYS A 84 -6.34 -6.63 -15.37
C LYS A 84 -5.39 -5.92 -16.34
N ALA A 85 -5.66 -4.66 -16.68
CA ALA A 85 -4.79 -3.83 -17.50
C ALA A 85 -3.41 -3.58 -16.85
N ILE A 86 -3.33 -3.58 -15.52
CA ILE A 86 -2.06 -3.43 -14.81
C ILE A 86 -1.36 -4.79 -14.70
N HIS A 87 -0.08 -4.82 -15.05
CA HIS A 87 0.75 -6.01 -14.90
C HIS A 87 0.84 -6.48 -13.44
N ALA A 88 0.83 -7.79 -13.20
CA ALA A 88 0.77 -8.36 -11.85
C ALA A 88 1.95 -7.91 -10.97
N ASN A 89 3.16 -7.81 -11.53
CA ASN A 89 4.35 -7.39 -10.77
C ASN A 89 4.23 -5.94 -10.27
N VAL A 90 3.55 -5.07 -11.00
CA VAL A 90 3.37 -3.66 -10.61
C VAL A 90 2.45 -3.57 -9.39
N LEU A 91 1.38 -4.36 -9.36
CA LEU A 91 0.50 -4.44 -8.19
C LEU A 91 1.24 -5.03 -6.98
N GLN A 92 2.06 -6.06 -7.18
CA GLN A 92 2.88 -6.63 -6.10
C GLN A 92 3.89 -5.62 -5.54
N ASP A 93 4.53 -4.83 -6.40
CA ASP A 93 5.43 -3.75 -5.98
C ASP A 93 4.68 -2.66 -5.20
N CYS A 94 3.45 -2.32 -5.61
CA CYS A 94 2.59 -1.41 -4.86
C CYS A 94 2.35 -1.89 -3.41
N VAL A 95 2.03 -3.18 -3.21
CA VAL A 95 1.87 -3.74 -1.86
C VAL A 95 3.19 -3.67 -1.06
N LYS A 96 4.33 -3.91 -1.71
CA LYS A 96 5.65 -3.80 -1.08
C LYS A 96 5.94 -2.37 -0.62
N LYS A 97 5.58 -1.36 -1.43
CA LYS A 97 5.71 0.06 -1.06
C LYS A 97 4.82 0.45 0.12
N VAL A 98 3.59 -0.07 0.18
CA VAL A 98 2.71 0.11 1.35
C VAL A 98 3.37 -0.46 2.60
N ASP A 99 3.92 -1.67 2.53
CA ASP A 99 4.60 -2.31 3.66
C ASP A 99 5.81 -1.49 4.16
N LEU A 100 6.65 -1.02 3.25
CA LEU A 100 7.81 -0.20 3.59
C LEU A 100 7.41 1.14 4.23
N ALA A 101 6.40 1.81 3.67
CA ALA A 101 5.91 3.08 4.21
C ALA A 101 5.32 2.90 5.61
N PHE A 102 4.56 1.83 5.82
CA PHE A 102 3.98 1.52 7.13
C PHE A 102 5.04 1.17 8.18
N LYS A 103 6.05 0.37 7.82
CA LYS A 103 7.20 0.08 8.70
C LYS A 103 7.97 1.33 9.08
N ARG A 104 8.20 2.25 8.13
CA ARG A 104 8.83 3.56 8.40
C ARG A 104 7.99 4.41 9.35
N PHE A 105 6.68 4.40 9.20
CA PHE A 105 5.76 5.08 10.11
C PHE A 105 5.88 4.54 11.56
N ILE A 106 5.90 3.22 11.73
CA ILE A 106 6.01 2.58 13.05
C ILE A 106 7.38 2.83 13.68
N LYS A 107 8.47 2.69 12.90
CA LYS A 107 9.84 2.84 13.40
C LYS A 107 10.13 4.25 13.92
N GLY A 108 9.49 5.26 13.34
CA GLY A 108 9.81 6.66 13.62
C GLY A 108 11.09 7.13 12.91
N ASP A 109 11.39 8.41 13.10
CA ASP A 109 12.57 9.09 12.57
C ASP A 109 13.81 8.84 13.45
N SER A 110 15.00 9.23 12.99
CA SER A 110 16.26 9.12 13.75
C SER A 110 16.22 9.79 15.12
N ASN A 111 15.39 10.83 15.26
CA ASN A 111 15.15 11.56 16.51
C ASN A 111 14.09 10.91 17.42
N GLY A 112 13.61 9.70 17.11
CA GLY A 112 12.56 8.99 17.87
C GLY A 112 11.16 9.60 17.71
N LYS A 113 11.00 10.66 16.92
CA LYS A 113 9.70 11.27 16.61
C LYS A 113 8.96 10.44 15.56
N ARG A 114 7.63 10.40 15.64
CA ARG A 114 6.83 9.70 14.63
C ARG A 114 6.89 10.43 13.30
N SER A 115 7.18 9.69 12.24
CA SER A 115 7.02 10.15 10.86
C SER A 115 5.54 10.48 10.60
N GLY A 116 5.28 11.47 9.75
CA GLY A 116 3.91 11.81 9.34
C GLY A 116 3.19 10.59 8.74
N LYS A 117 1.85 10.52 8.90
CA LYS A 117 1.04 9.42 8.35
C LYS A 117 1.24 9.37 6.82
N PRO A 118 1.80 8.28 6.25
CA PRO A 118 1.93 8.15 4.79
C PRO A 118 0.56 8.23 4.11
N ARG A 119 0.52 8.90 2.96
CA ARG A 119 -0.63 8.94 2.05
C ARG A 119 -0.10 9.30 0.67
N PHE A 120 -0.62 8.65 -0.36
CA PHE A 120 -0.37 9.07 -1.74
C PHE A 120 -1.44 10.09 -2.13
N LYS A 121 -1.02 11.31 -2.49
CA LYS A 121 -1.93 12.40 -2.89
C LYS A 121 -2.41 12.21 -4.32
#